data_AF-A0A528AGE9-F1
#
_entry.id   AF-A0A528AGE9-F1
#
_cell.length_a   1.000
_cell.length_b   1.000
_cell.length_c   1.000
_cell.angle_alpha   90.00
_cell.angle_beta   90.00
_cell.angle_gamma   90.00
#
_symmetry.space_group_name_H-M   'P 1'
#
loop_
_entity.id
_entity.type
_entity.pdbx_description
1 polymer ?
#
loop_
_entity_poly.entity_id
_entity_poly.type
_entity_poly.pdbx_seq_one_letter_code
_entity_poly.pdbx_strand_id
1 'polypeptide(L)' 'KGKLPPPKGEKPDDWEDREQTLFRSTAVGDDMDRALVKSDGTFTYFAADVAYLKDKVDRGFVELIYVLGA' A
#
# COMPACT_ATOMS: atom_id res chain seq x y z
N LYS A 1 -7.62 8.95 -6.14
CA LYS A 1 -6.57 9.82 -5.54
C LYS A 1 -7.10 10.29 -4.19
N GLY A 2 -6.23 10.57 -3.22
CA GLY A 2 -6.64 10.99 -1.87
C GLY A 2 -5.46 11.41 -1.00
N LYS A 3 -5.74 11.89 0.22
CA LYS A 3 -4.75 12.36 1.20
C LYS A 3 -4.70 11.41 2.39
N LEU A 4 -3.55 11.29 3.04
CA LEU A 4 -3.37 10.54 4.28
C LEU A 4 -3.05 11.49 5.44
N PRO A 5 -3.49 11.18 6.67
CA PRO A 5 -3.04 11.91 7.85
C PRO A 5 -1.53 11.75 8.05
N PRO A 6 -0.91 12.62 8.86
CA PRO A 6 0.48 12.44 9.25
C PRO A 6 0.70 11.11 9.99
N PRO A 7 1.89 10.49 9.87
CA PRO A 7 2.26 9.32 10.65
C PRO A 7 2.00 9.55 12.14
N LYS A 8 1.55 8.50 12.82
CA LYS A 8 1.43 8.52 14.27
C LYS A 8 2.86 8.47 14.86
N GLY A 9 3.26 9.51 15.59
CA GLY A 9 4.57 9.59 16.23
C GLY A 9 5.44 10.70 15.66
N GLU A 10 6.75 10.46 15.60
CA GLU A 10 7.69 11.42 15.02
C GLU A 10 7.46 11.53 13.52
N LYS A 11 7.32 12.77 13.06
CA LYS A 11 7.05 13.08 11.68
C LYS A 11 8.36 12.98 10.90
N PRO A 12 8.47 12.11 9.89
CA PRO A 12 9.64 12.09 9.02
C PRO A 12 9.84 13.46 8.35
N ASP A 13 11.09 13.86 8.17
CA ASP A 13 11.45 15.13 7.53
C ASP A 13 10.91 15.24 6.09
N ASP A 14 10.70 14.10 5.42
CA ASP A 14 10.19 13.98 4.06
C ASP A 14 8.66 13.81 3.99
N TRP A 15 7.94 13.93 5.11
CA TRP A 15 6.49 13.91 5.09
C TRP A 15 5.92 15.23 4.58
N GLU A 16 4.96 15.12 3.66
CA GLU A 16 4.21 16.24 3.10
C GLU A 16 2.71 15.92 3.04
N ASP A 17 1.85 16.91 3.31
CA ASP A 17 0.41 16.79 3.02
C ASP A 17 0.20 16.92 1.51
N ARG A 18 -0.04 15.79 0.84
CA ARG A 18 -0.18 15.71 -0.61
C ARG A 18 -1.28 14.77 -1.02
N GLU A 19 -1.85 15.05 -2.20
CA GLU A 19 -2.71 14.09 -2.87
C GLU A 19 -1.86 13.01 -3.55
N GLN A 20 -2.24 11.75 -3.35
CA GLN A 20 -1.48 10.60 -3.85
C GLN A 20 -2.40 9.47 -4.32
N THR A 21 -1.81 8.48 -5.00
CA THR A 21 -2.51 7.27 -5.42
C THR A 21 -2.65 6.33 -4.23
N LEU A 22 -3.90 6.05 -3.85
CA LEU A 22 -4.24 5.19 -2.72
C LEU A 22 -4.96 3.95 -3.21
N PHE A 23 -4.68 2.82 -2.57
CA PHE A 23 -5.52 1.64 -2.58
C PHE A 23 -6.60 1.82 -1.50
N ARG A 24 -7.87 1.72 -1.89
CA ARG A 24 -9.03 1.93 -1.00
C ARG A 24 -9.25 0.71 -0.10
N SER A 25 -8.30 0.42 0.77
CA SER A 25 -8.34 -0.74 1.67
C SER A 25 -9.38 -0.60 2.78
N THR A 26 -9.78 0.63 3.13
CA THR A 26 -10.88 0.86 4.08
C THR A 26 -12.20 0.24 3.61
N ALA A 27 -12.41 0.12 2.30
CA ALA A 27 -13.59 -0.55 1.73
C ALA A 27 -13.60 -2.07 1.96
N VAL A 28 -12.48 -2.66 2.39
CA VAL A 28 -12.33 -4.09 2.68
C VAL A 28 -11.90 -4.37 4.13
N GLY A 29 -12.08 -3.39 5.04
CA GLY A 29 -11.93 -3.57 6.48
C GLY A 29 -10.58 -3.17 7.08
N ASP A 30 -9.73 -2.51 6.30
CA ASP A 30 -8.47 -1.94 6.80
C ASP A 30 -8.71 -0.63 7.57
N ASP A 31 -7.76 -0.26 8.45
CA ASP A 31 -7.89 0.93 9.30
C ASP A 31 -7.71 2.25 8.54
N MET A 32 -6.89 2.22 7.49
CA MET A 32 -6.58 3.37 6.64
C MET A 32 -6.21 2.92 5.22
N ASP A 33 -6.56 3.74 4.23
CA ASP A 33 -6.17 3.52 2.85
C ASP A 33 -4.65 3.45 2.68
N ARG A 34 -4.16 2.53 1.86
CA ARG A 34 -2.72 2.26 1.70
C ARG A 34 -2.14 3.05 0.52
N ALA A 35 -1.02 3.74 0.73
CA ALA A 35 -0.32 4.45 -0.33
C ALA A 35 0.33 3.47 -1.32
N LEU A 36 0.11 3.71 -2.62
CA LEU A 36 0.74 2.94 -3.69
C LEU A 36 2.01 3.61 -4.24
N VAL A 37 2.10 4.94 -4.17
CA VAL A 37 3.20 5.74 -4.74
C VAL A 37 3.73 6.74 -3.71
N LYS A 38 5.05 6.79 -3.54
CA LYS A 38 5.78 7.69 -2.62
C LYS A 38 5.87 9.13 -3.14
N SER A 39 6.42 10.04 -2.33
CA SER A 39 6.64 11.48 -2.66
C SER A 39 7.53 11.64 -3.88
N ASP A 40 8.58 10.83 -3.97
CA ASP A 40 9.54 10.78 -5.09
C ASP A 40 9.01 10.11 -6.37
N GLY A 41 7.75 9.65 -6.39
CA GLY A 41 7.14 8.97 -7.54
C GLY A 41 7.45 7.47 -7.65
N THR A 42 8.27 6.91 -6.75
CA THR A 42 8.54 5.47 -6.70
C THR A 42 7.39 4.69 -6.05
N PHE A 43 7.30 3.38 -6.30
CA PHE A 43 6.26 2.53 -5.71
C PHE A 43 6.61 2.11 -4.27
N THR A 44 5.57 1.89 -3.46
CA THR A 44 5.72 1.36 -2.09
C THR A 44 5.94 -0.16 -2.12
N TYR A 45 6.46 -0.74 -1.03
CA TYR A 45 6.50 -2.20 -0.88
C TYR A 45 5.10 -2.81 -0.94
N PHE A 46 4.10 -2.13 -0.37
CA PHE A 46 2.70 -2.54 -0.47
C PHE A 46 2.22 -2.62 -1.93
N ALA A 47 2.58 -1.64 -2.77
CA ALA A 47 2.25 -1.69 -4.19
C ALA A 47 2.94 -2.86 -4.92
N ALA A 48 4.20 -3.15 -4.56
CA ALA A 48 4.92 -4.30 -5.09
C ALA A 48 4.24 -5.62 -4.69
N ASP A 49 3.81 -5.76 -3.43
CA ASP A 49 3.10 -6.95 -2.93
C ASP A 49 1.75 -7.14 -3.64
N VAL A 50 0.99 -6.06 -3.86
CA VAL A 50 -0.26 -6.10 -4.63
C VAL A 50 -0.01 -6.54 -6.08
N ALA A 51 1.02 -5.98 -6.73
CA ALA A 51 1.38 -6.36 -8.09
C ALA A 51 1.81 -7.83 -8.17
N TYR A 52 2.59 -8.31 -7.21
CA TYR A 52 3.02 -9.70 -7.14
C TYR A 52 1.87 -10.67 -6.84
N LEU A 53 0.92 -10.27 -6.00
CA LEU A 53 -0.31 -11.03 -5.77
C LEU A 53 -1.12 -11.15 -7.07
N LYS A 54 -1.32 -10.04 -7.78
CA LYS A 54 -2.04 -10.03 -9.05
C LYS A 54 -1.36 -10.92 -10.09
N ASP A 55 -0.03 -10.83 -10.22
CA ASP A 55 0.75 -11.66 -11.15
C ASP A 55 0.59 -13.16 -10.84
N LYS A 56 0.57 -13.56 -9.56
CA LYS A 56 0.26 -14.96 -9.18
C LYS A 56 -1.15 -15.37 -9.60
N VAL A 57 -2.14 -14.52 -9.38
CA VAL A 57 -3.53 -14.80 -9.80
C VAL A 57 -3.61 -14.93 -11.32
N ASP A 58 -2.97 -14.04 -12.07
CA ASP A 58 -2.95 -14.07 -13.55
C ASP A 58 -2.25 -15.32 -14.10
N ARG A 59 -1.29 -15.88 -13.35
CA ARG A 59 -0.64 -17.19 -13.65
C ARG A 59 -1.53 -18.40 -13.38
N GLY A 60 -2.73 -18.23 -12.84
CA GLY A 60 -3.72 -19.29 -12.62
C GLY A 60 -3.65 -19.98 -11.26
N PHE A 61 -2.89 -19.44 -10.29
CA PHE A 61 -2.89 -19.96 -8.93
C PHE A 61 -4.19 -19.60 -8.20
N VAL A 62 -4.90 -20.60 -7.68
CA VAL A 62 -6.18 -20.44 -6.96
C VAL A 62 -6.04 -20.40 -5.44
N GLU A 63 -4.92 -20.90 -4.91
CA GLU A 63 -4.55 -20.82 -3.51
C GLU A 63 -3.21 -20.09 -3.38
N LEU A 64 -3.18 -19.06 -2.52
CA LEU A 64 -2.01 -18.22 -2.30
C LEU A 64 -1.66 -18.24 -0.81
N ILE A 65 -0.51 -18.83 -0.49
CA ILE A 65 -0.01 -18.96 0.89
C ILE A 65 1.08 -17.92 1.13
N TYR A 66 0.97 -17.18 2.24
CA TYR A 66 2.02 -16.28 2.74
C TYR A 66 2.57 -16.82 4.06
N VAL A 67 3.89 -16.94 4.16
CA VAL A 67 4.58 -17.29 5.41
C VAL A 67 5.32 -16.05 5.88
N LEU A 68 4.84 -15.43 6.95
CA LEU A 68 5.35 -14.18 7.51
C LEU A 68 5.84 -14.41 8.95
N GLY A 69 6.76 -13.58 9.42
CA GLY A 69 7.17 -13.58 10.83
C GLY A 69 6.01 -13.14 11.73
N ALA A 70 5.95 -13.70 12.94
CA ALA A 70 4.96 -13.39 13.97
C ALA A 70 5.47 -12.33 14.96
#